data_AF-A0A3M1BMY3-F1
#
_entry.id   AF-A0A3M1BMY3-F1
#
_cell.length_a   1.000
_cell.length_b   1.000
_cell.length_c   1.000
_cell.angle_alpha   90.00
_cell.angle_beta   90.00
_cell.angle_gamma   90.00
#
_symmetry.space_group_name_H-M   'P 1'
#
loop_
_entity.id
_entity.type
_entity.pdbx_description
1 polymer ?
#
loop_
_entity_poly.entity_id
_entity_poly.type
_entity_poly.pdbx_seq_one_letter_code
_entity_poly.pdbx_strand_id
1 'polypeptide(L)'
;MSFITGIFLIDAPASALNNLGNPSGERDDNVVWVKFIRTKEGAFPYVSAQAFRYWLRETLAKNPKWVTAPIYREEKVAYTDANPIKYWDDDLFGYMRAPGGGQSEKKRKNDPEYKKLTPLDIKDKKEQAVTRVSPFRVSTLVSIAPVNITEDFGVMSRHEGDPVPHEHQFYRATLRGLFSLDLAASGAFSYRQKTGYRNLDDVRQKQAEEAGLLHDEADKMYRLSDDARLERVLALLD
;
A
#
# COMPACT_ATOMS: atom_id res chain seq x y z
N MET A 1 -6.44 23.09 -7.92
CA MET A 1 -6.23 21.77 -7.28
C MET A 1 -5.87 22.02 -5.83
N SER A 2 -6.48 21.29 -4.91
CA SER A 2 -6.30 21.48 -3.46
C SER A 2 -5.62 20.25 -2.87
N PHE A 3 -4.58 20.47 -2.08
CA PHE A 3 -3.79 19.40 -1.45
C PHE A 3 -3.65 19.65 0.05
N ILE A 4 -3.67 18.57 0.83
CA ILE A 4 -3.14 18.58 2.20
C ILE A 4 -1.74 18.02 2.12
N THR A 5 -0.74 18.76 2.58
CA THR A 5 0.67 18.31 2.57
C THR A 5 1.28 18.54 3.93
N GLY A 6 2.26 17.71 4.29
CA GLY A 6 2.94 17.86 5.56
C GLY A 6 4.20 17.00 5.66
N ILE A 7 4.83 17.11 6.82
CA ILE A 7 6.07 16.43 7.16
C ILE A 7 5.83 15.58 8.40
N PHE A 8 6.26 14.33 8.35
CA PHE A 8 6.39 13.48 9.53
C PHE A 8 7.79 13.63 10.10
N LEU A 9 7.87 13.77 11.42
CA LEU A 9 9.08 13.57 12.22
C LEU A 9 8.76 12.50 13.25
N ILE A 10 9.44 11.36 13.14
CA ILE A 10 9.23 10.21 14.02
C ILE A 10 10.51 10.02 14.83
N ASP A 11 10.41 10.22 16.15
CA ASP A 11 11.51 9.89 17.06
C ASP A 11 11.53 8.38 17.33
N ALA A 12 12.65 7.75 17.00
CA ALA A 12 12.86 6.31 17.10
C ALA A 12 14.08 6.06 17.99
N PRO A 13 13.91 6.02 19.33
CA PRO A 13 15.02 6.09 20.29
C PRO A 13 15.86 4.80 20.38
N ALA A 14 15.25 3.65 20.08
CA ALA A 14 15.87 2.34 19.98
C ALA A 14 14.92 1.46 19.16
N SER A 15 15.01 1.52 17.84
CA SER A 15 13.99 0.95 16.97
C SER A 15 14.54 0.24 15.75
N ALA A 16 13.73 -0.69 15.24
CA ALA A 16 13.95 -1.45 14.02
C ALA A 16 12.66 -1.43 13.20
N LEU A 17 12.21 -0.22 12.83
CA LEU A 17 10.87 -0.01 12.28
C LEU A 17 10.68 -0.67 10.91
N ASN A 18 11.73 -1.01 10.16
CA ASN A 18 11.60 -1.63 8.85
C ASN A 18 12.82 -2.51 8.56
N ASN A 19 12.57 -3.82 8.46
CA ASN A 19 13.63 -4.82 8.42
C ASN A 19 13.78 -5.43 7.02
N LEU A 20 14.99 -5.90 6.73
CA LEU A 20 15.37 -6.54 5.46
C LEU A 20 14.90 -8.00 5.37
N GLY A 21 14.49 -8.61 6.49
CA GLY A 21 14.31 -10.06 6.60
C GLY A 21 15.66 -10.77 6.72
N ASN A 22 15.70 -12.08 6.48
CA ASN A 22 16.96 -12.83 6.46
C ASN A 22 17.76 -12.50 5.20
N PRO A 23 18.97 -11.90 5.31
CA PRO A 23 19.86 -11.77 4.17
C PRO A 23 20.34 -13.16 3.73
N SER A 24 20.42 -13.37 2.42
CA SER A 24 20.90 -14.63 1.87
C SER A 24 22.39 -14.83 2.20
N GLY A 25 22.72 -15.90 2.93
CA GLY A 25 24.11 -16.30 3.21
C GLY A 25 24.56 -16.20 4.67
N GLU A 26 23.67 -15.87 5.60
CA GLU A 26 23.98 -15.92 7.04
C GLU A 26 23.83 -17.32 7.63
N ARG A 27 24.64 -17.62 8.65
CA ARG A 27 24.74 -18.94 9.28
C ARG A 27 23.53 -19.30 10.14
N ASP A 28 22.83 -18.29 10.65
CA ASP A 28 21.71 -18.45 11.57
C ASP A 28 20.42 -17.92 10.92
N ASP A 29 19.36 -18.72 10.93
CA ASP A 29 18.06 -18.38 10.35
C ASP A 29 17.30 -17.29 11.14
N ASN A 30 17.90 -16.72 12.19
CA ASN A 30 17.26 -15.82 13.15
C ASN A 30 17.98 -14.47 13.25
N VAL A 31 18.35 -13.87 12.12
CA VAL A 31 19.00 -12.54 12.10
C VAL A 31 18.11 -11.50 11.40
N VAL A 32 17.81 -10.41 12.11
CA VAL A 32 16.93 -9.35 11.62
C VAL A 32 17.71 -8.05 11.41
N TRP A 33 17.97 -7.74 10.14
CA TRP A 33 18.69 -6.53 9.74
C TRP A 33 17.76 -5.35 9.50
N VAL A 34 18.19 -4.14 9.85
CA VAL A 34 17.46 -2.91 9.53
C VAL A 34 17.76 -2.44 8.11
N LYS A 35 16.80 -1.77 7.47
CA LYS A 35 17.04 -1.13 6.16
C LYS A 35 17.69 0.24 6.34
N PHE A 36 18.78 0.51 5.62
CA PHE A 36 19.46 1.80 5.62
C PHE A 36 20.06 2.15 4.25
N ILE A 37 20.24 3.44 3.99
CA ILE A 37 20.99 3.98 2.86
C ILE A 37 22.43 4.15 3.31
N ARG A 38 23.38 3.59 2.54
CA ARG A 38 24.82 3.73 2.82
C ARG A 38 25.38 4.93 2.08
N THR A 39 26.05 5.83 2.81
CA THR A 39 26.71 7.02 2.25
C THR A 39 28.16 7.09 2.75
N LYS A 40 28.92 8.10 2.32
CA LYS A 40 30.25 8.39 2.88
C LYS A 40 30.20 8.87 4.34
N GLU A 41 29.08 9.48 4.74
CA GLU A 41 28.90 10.06 6.08
C GLU A 41 28.44 9.01 7.11
N GLY A 42 27.94 7.86 6.64
CA GLY A 42 27.47 6.77 7.47
C GLY A 42 26.17 6.15 6.96
N ALA A 43 25.49 5.43 7.86
CA ALA A 43 24.23 4.75 7.57
C ALA A 43 23.03 5.64 7.89
N PHE A 44 22.08 5.71 6.98
CA PHE A 44 20.81 6.42 7.15
C PHE A 44 19.66 5.40 7.15
N PRO A 45 19.23 4.93 8.33
CA PRO A 45 18.07 4.05 8.43
C PRO A 45 16.83 4.64 7.76
N TYR A 46 16.02 3.78 7.17
CA TYR A 46 14.80 4.21 6.50
C TYR A 46 13.62 3.24 6.66
N VAL A 47 12.42 3.81 6.65
CA VAL A 47 11.16 3.09 6.52
C VAL A 47 10.62 3.35 5.12
N SER A 48 10.42 2.28 4.33
CA SER A 48 9.90 2.42 2.98
C SER A 48 8.48 3.00 3.00
N ALA A 49 8.12 3.76 1.97
CA ALA A 49 6.75 4.25 1.81
C ALA A 49 5.72 3.11 1.87
N GLN A 50 6.07 1.93 1.36
CA GLN A 50 5.21 0.74 1.41
C GLN A 50 5.00 0.22 2.84
N ALA A 51 6.05 0.19 3.67
CA ALA A 51 5.92 -0.22 5.07
C ALA A 51 5.03 0.75 5.86
N PHE A 52 5.21 2.06 5.68
CA PHE A 52 4.34 3.05 6.30
C PHE A 52 2.88 2.90 5.84
N ARG A 53 2.64 2.73 4.54
CA ARG A 53 1.28 2.52 4.00
C ARG A 53 0.65 1.23 4.51
N TYR A 54 1.44 0.18 4.71
CA TYR A 54 0.96 -1.04 5.35
C TYR A 54 0.48 -0.76 6.77
N TRP A 55 1.28 -0.08 7.62
CA TRP A 55 0.84 0.27 8.97
C TRP A 55 -0.40 1.15 8.98
N LEU A 56 -0.45 2.14 8.09
CA LEU A 56 -1.61 3.01 8.00
C LEU A 56 -2.87 2.21 7.61
N ARG A 57 -2.78 1.29 6.65
CA ARG A 57 -3.89 0.40 6.30
C ARG A 57 -4.32 -0.50 7.45
N GLU A 58 -3.39 -1.09 8.19
CA GLU A 58 -3.70 -1.92 9.36
C GLU A 58 -4.35 -1.11 10.49
N THR A 59 -3.92 0.14 10.69
CA THR A 59 -4.58 1.05 11.64
C THR A 59 -5.98 1.40 11.17
N LEU A 60 -6.15 1.80 9.90
CA LEU A 60 -7.43 2.17 9.33
C LEU A 60 -8.42 1.00 9.31
N ALA A 61 -7.95 -0.23 9.08
CA ALA A 61 -8.80 -1.43 9.14
C ALA A 61 -9.45 -1.66 10.51
N LYS A 62 -8.93 -1.04 11.58
CA LYS A 62 -9.54 -1.06 12.92
C LYS A 62 -10.60 0.03 13.09
N ASN A 63 -10.64 1.04 12.23
CA ASN A 63 -11.65 2.08 12.25
C ASN A 63 -12.96 1.53 11.65
N PRO A 64 -14.08 1.48 12.40
CA PRO A 64 -15.33 0.92 11.90
C PRO A 64 -15.95 1.70 10.74
N LYS A 65 -15.56 2.97 10.53
CA LYS A 65 -16.00 3.78 9.38
C LYS A 65 -15.23 3.42 8.10
N TRP A 66 -14.06 2.81 8.23
CA TRP A 66 -13.19 2.56 7.09
C TRP A 66 -13.64 1.33 6.28
N VAL A 67 -13.77 1.50 4.96
CA VAL A 67 -14.20 0.43 4.06
C VAL A 67 -12.98 -0.16 3.34
N THR A 68 -12.41 -1.22 3.92
CA THR A 68 -11.22 -1.94 3.40
C THR A 68 -11.54 -2.77 2.17
N ALA A 69 -10.66 -2.73 1.16
CA ALA A 69 -10.77 -3.60 0.00
C ALA A 69 -10.31 -5.03 0.33
N PRO A 70 -10.99 -6.08 -0.16
CA PRO A 70 -10.48 -7.44 -0.03
C PRO A 70 -9.15 -7.58 -0.78
N ILE A 71 -8.23 -8.35 -0.20
CA ILE A 71 -6.92 -8.61 -0.79
C ILE A 71 -6.93 -10.03 -1.33
N TYR A 72 -6.66 -10.16 -2.62
CA TYR A 72 -6.39 -11.45 -3.25
C TYR A 72 -4.89 -11.66 -3.39
N ARG A 73 -4.42 -12.84 -2.98
CA ARG A 73 -3.01 -13.20 -2.98
C ARG A 73 -2.77 -14.39 -3.90
N GLU A 74 -1.84 -14.19 -4.83
CA GLU A 74 -1.19 -15.22 -5.61
C GLU A 74 0.20 -15.51 -5.03
N GLU A 75 0.90 -16.54 -5.52
CA GLU A 75 2.22 -16.96 -5.00
C GLU A 75 3.25 -15.81 -4.91
N LYS A 76 3.20 -14.84 -5.83
CA LYS A 76 4.21 -13.76 -5.93
C LYS A 76 3.62 -12.35 -5.96
N VAL A 77 2.29 -12.21 -6.00
CA VAL A 77 1.62 -10.92 -6.19
C VAL A 77 0.39 -10.86 -5.31
N ALA A 78 0.14 -9.72 -4.70
CA ALA A 78 -1.11 -9.43 -4.01
C ALA A 78 -1.71 -8.13 -4.57
N TYR A 79 -3.01 -8.10 -4.75
CA TYR A 79 -3.75 -6.91 -5.17
C TYR A 79 -5.10 -6.85 -4.49
N THR A 80 -5.63 -5.63 -4.41
CA THR A 80 -6.96 -5.34 -3.90
C THR A 80 -8.03 -5.61 -4.97
N ASP A 81 -9.32 -5.47 -4.61
CA ASP A 81 -10.43 -5.60 -5.57
C ASP A 81 -10.30 -4.68 -6.79
N ALA A 82 -9.59 -3.56 -6.62
CA ALA A 82 -9.42 -2.49 -7.57
C ALA A 82 -10.76 -1.78 -7.86
N ASN A 83 -11.63 -1.62 -6.85
CA ASN A 83 -12.93 -0.97 -6.98
C ASN A 83 -13.04 0.23 -6.03
N PRO A 84 -12.67 1.44 -6.51
CA PRO A 84 -12.63 2.64 -5.67
C PRO A 84 -14.02 3.21 -5.39
N ILE A 85 -15.06 2.70 -6.07
CA ILE A 85 -16.45 3.10 -5.81
C ILE A 85 -16.90 2.44 -4.51
N LYS A 86 -16.60 1.14 -4.33
CA LYS A 86 -16.96 0.37 -3.14
C LYS A 86 -16.00 0.57 -1.98
N TYR A 87 -14.69 0.55 -2.25
CA TYR A 87 -13.67 0.49 -1.21
C TYR A 87 -12.88 1.78 -1.12
N TRP A 88 -12.78 2.31 0.10
CA TRP A 88 -12.08 3.57 0.38
C TRP A 88 -10.57 3.39 0.26
N ASP A 89 -10.07 2.18 0.55
CA ASP A 89 -8.68 1.80 0.31
C ASP A 89 -8.32 1.94 -1.18
N ASP A 90 -9.11 1.34 -2.08
CA ASP A 90 -8.86 1.44 -3.52
C ASP A 90 -8.94 2.88 -4.04
N ASP A 91 -9.79 3.72 -3.45
CA ASP A 91 -9.85 5.14 -3.78
C ASP A 91 -8.60 5.91 -3.32
N LEU A 92 -8.30 5.89 -2.02
CA LEU A 92 -7.33 6.78 -1.39
C LEU A 92 -5.89 6.29 -1.50
N PHE A 93 -5.70 4.97 -1.57
CA PHE A 93 -4.39 4.33 -1.70
C PHE A 93 -4.11 3.88 -3.14
N GLY A 94 -5.10 3.95 -4.03
CA GLY A 94 -4.97 3.48 -5.39
C GLY A 94 -4.73 1.97 -5.49
N TYR A 95 -4.68 1.49 -6.72
CA TYR A 95 -4.57 0.07 -7.03
C TYR A 95 -3.91 -0.13 -8.39
N MET A 96 -3.42 -1.34 -8.60
CA MET A 96 -3.03 -1.84 -9.89
C MET A 96 -3.43 -3.31 -9.94
N ARG A 97 -4.31 -3.65 -10.87
CA ARG A 97 -4.71 -5.03 -11.10
C ARG A 97 -4.56 -5.33 -12.59
N ALA A 98 -3.65 -6.23 -12.88
CA ALA A 98 -3.32 -6.62 -14.24
C ALA A 98 -3.78 -8.07 -14.51
N PRO A 99 -4.12 -8.37 -15.77
CA PRO A 99 -4.28 -9.76 -16.19
C PRO A 99 -2.97 -10.52 -15.99
N GLY A 100 -3.04 -11.68 -15.33
CA GLY A 100 -1.93 -12.64 -15.33
C GLY A 100 -1.80 -13.31 -16.70
N GLY A 101 -0.67 -13.96 -16.96
CA GLY A 101 -0.43 -14.69 -18.20
C GLY A 101 -0.30 -16.21 -18.00
N GLY A 102 -0.80 -16.98 -18.97
CA GLY A 102 -0.51 -18.41 -19.07
C GLY A 102 -1.20 -19.28 -18.01
N GLN A 103 -0.45 -20.17 -17.35
CA GLN A 103 -1.01 -21.10 -16.34
C GLN A 103 -1.53 -20.37 -15.09
N SER A 104 -0.91 -19.24 -14.72
CA SER A 104 -1.35 -18.41 -13.58
C SER A 104 -2.77 -17.89 -13.77
N GLU A 105 -3.11 -17.45 -14.99
CA GLU A 105 -4.44 -16.94 -15.34
C GLU A 105 -5.52 -18.02 -15.19
N LYS A 106 -5.25 -19.25 -15.62
CA LYS A 106 -6.21 -20.37 -15.52
C LYS A 106 -6.45 -20.78 -14.07
N LYS A 107 -5.39 -20.87 -13.27
CA LYS A 107 -5.50 -21.19 -11.83
C LYS A 107 -6.35 -20.13 -11.12
N ARG A 108 -6.02 -18.86 -11.35
CA ARG A 108 -6.73 -17.71 -10.80
C ARG A 108 -8.22 -17.68 -11.17
N LYS A 109 -8.56 -17.92 -12.44
CA LYS A 109 -9.97 -17.94 -12.89
C LYS A 109 -10.80 -19.08 -12.27
N ASN A 110 -10.15 -20.14 -11.80
CA ASN A 110 -10.82 -21.25 -11.11
C ASN A 110 -10.94 -21.03 -9.60
N ASP A 111 -10.21 -20.07 -9.05
CA ASP A 111 -10.23 -19.76 -7.62
C ASP A 111 -11.56 -19.10 -7.20
N PRO A 112 -12.30 -19.68 -6.24
CA PRO A 112 -13.53 -19.09 -5.72
C PRO A 112 -13.34 -17.69 -5.13
N GLU A 113 -12.19 -17.40 -4.49
CA GLU A 113 -11.92 -16.08 -3.89
C GLU A 113 -11.71 -15.02 -4.98
N TYR A 114 -11.04 -15.38 -6.09
CA TYR A 114 -10.87 -14.46 -7.21
C TYR A 114 -12.21 -14.09 -7.86
N LYS A 115 -13.15 -15.03 -7.93
CA LYS A 115 -14.49 -14.81 -8.52
C LYS A 115 -15.37 -13.86 -7.71
N LYS A 116 -15.07 -13.67 -6.42
CA LYS A 116 -15.78 -12.69 -5.56
C LYS A 116 -15.37 -11.25 -5.89
N LEU A 117 -14.18 -11.06 -6.48
CA LEU A 117 -13.70 -9.75 -6.86
C LEU A 117 -14.52 -9.16 -8.00
N THR A 118 -14.56 -7.83 -8.08
CA THR A 118 -15.09 -7.09 -9.22
C THR A 118 -14.36 -7.55 -10.48
N PRO A 119 -15.08 -8.08 -11.50
CA PRO A 119 -14.45 -8.61 -12.69
C PRO A 119 -13.72 -7.49 -13.45
N LEU A 120 -12.63 -7.87 -14.13
CA LEU A 120 -11.96 -6.99 -15.08
C LEU A 120 -12.73 -7.01 -16.40
N ASP A 121 -12.80 -5.85 -17.04
CA ASP A 121 -13.31 -5.73 -18.40
C ASP A 121 -12.51 -6.61 -19.39
N ILE A 122 -13.21 -7.21 -20.34
CA ILE A 122 -12.64 -8.13 -21.34
C ILE A 122 -12.75 -7.48 -22.71
N LYS A 123 -11.60 -7.18 -23.32
CA LYS A 123 -11.49 -6.73 -24.72
C LYS A 123 -10.61 -7.70 -25.49
N ASP A 124 -11.03 -8.09 -26.69
CA ASP A 124 -10.31 -9.06 -27.54
C ASP A 124 -9.96 -10.38 -26.82
N LYS A 125 -10.92 -10.90 -26.04
CA LYS A 125 -10.77 -12.12 -25.21
C LYS A 125 -9.69 -12.03 -24.12
N LYS A 126 -9.20 -10.82 -23.80
CA LYS A 126 -8.22 -10.55 -22.76
C LYS A 126 -8.75 -9.58 -21.73
N GLU A 127 -8.58 -9.93 -20.46
CA GLU A 127 -8.82 -9.01 -19.35
C GLU A 127 -7.91 -7.79 -19.50
N GLN A 128 -8.45 -6.61 -19.24
CA GLN A 128 -7.73 -5.35 -19.34
C GLN A 128 -7.21 -4.94 -17.97
N ALA A 129 -6.00 -4.40 -17.92
CA ALA A 129 -5.43 -3.88 -16.69
C ALA A 129 -6.17 -2.61 -16.24
N VAL A 130 -6.39 -2.50 -14.94
CA VAL A 130 -6.91 -1.29 -14.29
C VAL A 130 -5.87 -0.74 -13.32
N THR A 131 -5.71 0.58 -13.29
CA THR A 131 -4.72 1.24 -12.44
C THR A 131 -5.21 2.61 -12.02
N ARG A 132 -5.01 2.93 -10.74
CA ARG A 132 -5.28 4.22 -10.14
C ARG A 132 -4.06 4.72 -9.39
N VAL A 133 -3.63 5.95 -9.68
CA VAL A 133 -2.59 6.59 -8.88
C VAL A 133 -3.18 6.96 -7.53
N SER A 134 -2.50 6.57 -6.46
CA SER A 134 -2.87 6.88 -5.07
C SER A 134 -3.04 8.39 -4.85
N PRO A 135 -4.24 8.87 -4.46
CA PRO A 135 -4.44 10.24 -3.98
C PRO A 135 -3.60 10.56 -2.74
N PHE A 136 -3.50 9.62 -1.79
CA PHE A 136 -2.62 9.71 -0.64
C PHE A 136 -1.22 9.20 -0.98
N ARG A 137 -0.22 10.06 -0.87
CA ARG A 137 1.18 9.76 -1.17
C ARG A 137 2.01 9.99 0.08
N VAL A 138 2.98 9.13 0.30
CA VAL A 138 3.96 9.24 1.37
C VAL A 138 5.35 8.95 0.80
N SER A 139 6.35 9.69 1.27
CA SER A 139 7.74 9.41 0.93
C SER A 139 8.28 8.26 1.78
N THR A 140 9.45 7.76 1.39
CA THR A 140 10.30 7.02 2.35
C THR A 140 10.60 7.93 3.55
N LEU A 141 10.49 7.39 4.76
CA LEU A 141 10.94 8.05 5.98
C LEU A 141 12.43 7.75 6.13
N VAL A 142 13.28 8.77 6.18
CA VAL A 142 14.74 8.62 6.22
C VAL A 142 15.28 9.33 7.45
N SER A 143 16.27 8.74 8.11
CA SER A 143 17.01 9.40 9.19
C SER A 143 17.49 10.78 8.75
N ILE A 144 17.36 11.79 9.61
CA ILE A 144 17.82 13.15 9.29
C ILE A 144 19.36 13.30 9.33
N ALA A 145 20.05 12.33 9.92
CA ALA A 145 21.50 12.30 10.08
C ALA A 145 22.01 10.84 10.00
N PRO A 146 23.29 10.60 9.69
CA PRO A 146 23.85 9.26 9.77
C PRO A 146 23.88 8.79 11.22
N VAL A 147 23.70 7.50 11.44
CA VAL A 147 23.71 6.88 12.78
C VAL A 147 24.55 5.62 12.78
N ASN A 148 24.99 5.21 13.97
CA ASN A 148 25.55 3.90 14.19
C ASN A 148 24.39 2.92 14.38
N ILE A 149 24.37 1.87 13.56
CA ILE A 149 23.46 0.74 13.75
C ILE A 149 24.07 -0.15 14.82
N THR A 150 23.26 -0.53 15.80
CA THR A 150 23.67 -1.39 16.91
C THR A 150 23.16 -2.80 16.66
N GLU A 151 24.03 -3.77 16.86
CA GLU A 151 23.72 -5.20 16.86
C GLU A 151 23.53 -5.66 18.31
N ASP A 152 22.47 -6.42 18.55
CA ASP A 152 22.22 -7.08 19.83
C ASP A 152 21.93 -8.57 19.63
N PHE A 153 22.58 -9.36 20.46
CA PHE A 153 22.55 -10.81 20.43
C PHE A 153 21.82 -11.33 21.66
N GLY A 154 20.75 -12.07 21.43
CA GLY A 154 19.96 -12.74 22.45
C GLY A 154 19.97 -14.24 22.26
N VAL A 155 19.76 -14.97 23.36
CA VAL A 155 19.56 -16.41 23.33
C VAL A 155 18.26 -16.72 24.05
N MET A 156 17.33 -17.42 23.39
CA MET A 156 16.18 -17.98 24.07
C MET A 156 16.53 -19.38 24.56
N SER A 157 16.61 -19.56 25.88
CA SER A 157 16.71 -20.88 26.52
C SER A 157 15.65 -20.98 27.62
N ARG A 158 14.83 -22.04 27.59
CA ARG A 158 13.85 -22.35 28.67
C ARG A 158 14.39 -23.40 29.64
N HIS A 159 15.72 -23.52 29.76
CA HIS A 159 16.40 -24.58 30.52
C HIS A 159 16.08 -26.03 30.09
N GLU A 160 15.23 -26.22 29.08
CA GLU A 160 14.95 -27.48 28.39
C GLU A 160 15.22 -27.28 26.88
N GLY A 161 16.15 -28.06 26.33
CA GLY A 161 16.52 -28.03 24.90
C GLY A 161 17.72 -27.14 24.55
N ASP A 162 18.11 -27.17 23.27
CA ASP A 162 19.24 -26.39 22.74
C ASP A 162 18.90 -24.89 22.70
N PRO A 163 19.83 -24.01 23.10
CA PRO A 163 19.62 -22.57 23.03
C PRO A 163 19.43 -22.13 21.58
N VAL A 164 18.45 -21.25 21.34
CA VAL A 164 18.20 -20.68 20.01
C VAL A 164 18.77 -19.27 19.97
N PRO A 165 19.87 -19.02 19.24
CA PRO A 165 20.42 -17.68 19.05
C PRO A 165 19.48 -16.83 18.20
N HIS A 166 19.43 -15.54 18.52
CA HIS A 166 18.74 -14.52 17.74
C HIS A 166 19.55 -13.23 17.77
N GLU A 167 19.84 -12.69 16.59
CA GLU A 167 20.57 -11.44 16.44
C GLU A 167 19.67 -10.41 15.75
N HIS A 168 19.73 -9.17 16.20
CA HIS A 168 18.98 -8.12 15.56
C HIS A 168 19.70 -6.79 15.59
N GLN A 169 19.40 -5.98 14.59
CA GLN A 169 19.86 -4.62 14.51
C GLN A 169 18.79 -3.64 14.95
N PHE A 170 19.22 -2.56 15.58
CA PHE A 170 18.39 -1.41 15.88
C PHE A 170 19.19 -0.11 15.76
N TYR A 171 18.47 1.01 15.76
CA TYR A 171 19.06 2.33 15.67
C TYR A 171 18.34 3.32 16.58
N ARG A 172 19.04 4.40 16.89
CA ARG A 172 18.45 5.64 17.40
C ARG A 172 18.44 6.68 16.29
N ALA A 173 17.28 7.13 15.86
CA ALA A 173 17.16 8.14 14.80
C ALA A 173 15.88 8.97 14.93
N THR A 174 15.93 10.20 14.43
CA THR A 174 14.71 10.92 14.05
C THR A 174 14.50 10.72 12.54
N LEU A 175 13.41 10.09 12.16
CA LEU A 175 13.06 9.83 10.76
C LEU A 175 12.18 10.95 10.22
N ARG A 176 12.51 11.48 9.04
CA ARG A 176 11.73 12.48 8.31
C ARG A 176 11.12 11.89 7.05
N GLY A 177 9.86 12.20 6.80
CA GLY A 177 9.24 11.98 5.48
C GLY A 177 8.14 12.98 5.20
N LEU A 178 7.62 12.93 3.99
CA LEU A 178 6.60 13.83 3.46
C LEU A 178 5.32 13.04 3.22
N PHE A 179 4.18 13.70 3.36
CA PHE A 179 2.91 13.20 2.85
C PHE A 179 2.18 14.25 2.04
N SER A 180 1.32 13.77 1.15
CA SER A 180 0.43 14.58 0.34
C SER A 180 -0.88 13.84 0.11
N LEU A 181 -2.00 14.52 0.29
CA LEU A 181 -3.33 14.04 -0.07
C LEU A 181 -3.92 14.98 -1.13
N ASP A 182 -4.22 14.41 -2.30
CA ASP A 182 -4.90 15.11 -3.39
C ASP A 182 -6.42 15.09 -3.19
N LEU A 183 -6.98 16.19 -2.68
CA LEU A 183 -8.41 16.29 -2.37
C LEU A 183 -9.28 16.28 -3.63
N ALA A 184 -8.75 16.73 -4.77
CA ALA A 184 -9.48 16.71 -6.03
C ALA A 184 -9.59 15.29 -6.60
N ALA A 185 -8.57 14.45 -6.37
CA ALA A 185 -8.58 13.06 -6.78
C ALA A 185 -9.38 12.14 -5.84
N SER A 186 -9.44 12.44 -4.54
CA SER A 186 -10.23 11.67 -3.56
C SER A 186 -11.72 11.63 -3.92
N GLY A 187 -12.22 10.43 -4.20
CA GLY A 187 -13.59 10.19 -4.64
C GLY A 187 -13.90 10.66 -6.07
N ALA A 188 -12.88 10.93 -6.87
CA ALA A 188 -13.02 11.25 -8.29
C ALA A 188 -12.33 10.19 -9.17
N PHE A 189 -13.08 9.69 -10.15
CA PHE A 189 -12.74 8.48 -10.89
C PHE A 189 -12.79 8.73 -12.40
N SER A 190 -11.64 8.91 -13.03
CA SER A 190 -11.57 9.06 -14.48
C SER A 190 -11.70 7.71 -15.19
N TYR A 191 -12.38 7.71 -16.34
CA TYR A 191 -12.37 6.61 -17.32
C TYR A 191 -11.60 6.99 -18.60
N ARG A 192 -10.78 8.06 -18.55
CA ARG A 192 -9.85 8.41 -19.63
C ARG A 192 -8.86 7.28 -19.82
N GLN A 193 -8.80 6.75 -21.03
CA GLN A 193 -7.79 5.77 -21.42
C GLN A 193 -6.49 6.50 -21.75
N LYS A 194 -5.47 6.31 -20.92
CA LYS A 194 -4.09 6.70 -21.20
C LYS A 194 -3.24 5.42 -21.32
N THR A 195 -2.13 5.47 -22.05
CA THR A 195 -1.25 4.31 -22.21
C THR A 195 -0.83 3.77 -20.84
N GLY A 196 -1.21 2.51 -20.54
CA GLY A 196 -0.92 1.87 -19.25
C GLY A 196 -1.71 2.41 -18.05
N TYR A 197 -2.68 3.30 -18.25
CA TYR A 197 -3.48 3.87 -17.17
C TYR A 197 -4.96 3.97 -17.54
N ARG A 198 -5.77 3.13 -16.90
CA ARG A 198 -7.23 3.14 -16.98
C ARG A 198 -7.78 2.93 -15.57
N ASN A 199 -8.33 3.97 -14.98
CA ASN A 199 -8.82 3.93 -13.59
C ASN A 199 -10.17 3.19 -13.52
N LEU A 200 -11.20 3.66 -14.21
CA LEU A 200 -12.44 2.90 -14.37
C LEU A 200 -12.48 2.19 -15.73
N ASP A 201 -12.78 0.90 -15.70
CA ASP A 201 -13.14 0.11 -16.87
C ASP A 201 -14.66 0.08 -17.08
N ASP A 202 -15.13 -0.61 -18.12
CA ASP A 202 -16.55 -0.55 -18.50
C ASP A 202 -17.45 -1.20 -17.43
N VAL A 203 -16.93 -2.19 -16.69
CA VAL A 203 -17.61 -2.78 -15.52
C VAL A 203 -17.78 -1.76 -14.41
N ARG A 204 -16.72 -1.03 -14.05
CA ARG A 204 -16.76 -0.05 -12.95
C ARG A 204 -17.51 1.22 -13.33
N GLN A 205 -17.53 1.61 -14.60
CA GLN A 205 -18.37 2.73 -15.08
C GLN A 205 -19.85 2.42 -14.86
N LYS A 206 -20.32 1.22 -15.24
CA LYS A 206 -21.71 0.80 -14.96
C LYS A 206 -22.04 0.82 -13.48
N GLN A 207 -21.13 0.34 -12.64
CA GLN A 207 -21.31 0.40 -11.18
C GLN A 207 -21.37 1.85 -10.66
N ALA A 208 -20.63 2.78 -11.26
CA ALA A 208 -20.69 4.19 -10.90
C ALA A 208 -22.06 4.81 -11.26
N GLU A 209 -22.59 4.47 -12.43
CA GLU A 209 -23.92 4.88 -12.88
C GLU A 209 -25.02 4.30 -11.99
N GLU A 210 -24.97 2.99 -11.71
CA GLU A 210 -25.92 2.30 -10.82
C GLU A 210 -25.88 2.86 -9.38
N ALA A 211 -24.70 3.27 -8.91
CA ALA A 211 -24.52 3.91 -7.61
C ALA A 211 -24.88 5.41 -7.61
N GLY A 212 -25.30 5.97 -8.74
CA GLY A 212 -25.74 7.36 -8.86
C GLY A 212 -24.63 8.39 -8.67
N LEU A 213 -23.39 8.06 -9.05
CA LEU A 213 -22.29 9.02 -8.98
C LEU A 213 -22.51 10.21 -9.93
N LEU A 214 -22.00 11.38 -9.53
CA LEU A 214 -22.02 12.58 -10.35
C LEU A 214 -21.14 12.37 -11.57
N HIS A 215 -21.75 12.40 -12.75
CA HIS A 215 -21.05 12.19 -14.02
C HIS A 215 -20.67 13.52 -14.65
N ASP A 216 -19.37 13.67 -14.93
CA ASP A 216 -18.81 14.78 -15.69
C ASP A 216 -18.30 14.24 -17.03
N GLU A 217 -19.15 14.35 -18.05
CA GLU A 217 -18.86 13.87 -19.40
C GLU A 217 -17.69 14.62 -20.05
N ALA A 218 -17.60 15.93 -19.82
CA ALA A 218 -16.56 16.78 -20.41
C ALA A 218 -15.18 16.33 -19.96
N ASP A 219 -15.05 16.01 -18.67
CA ASP A 219 -13.80 15.51 -18.12
C ASP A 219 -13.63 13.99 -18.12
N LYS A 220 -14.64 13.26 -18.59
CA LYS A 220 -14.66 11.79 -18.57
C LYS A 220 -14.36 11.23 -17.18
N MET A 221 -15.14 11.67 -16.20
CA MET A 221 -15.00 11.24 -14.81
C MET A 221 -16.36 11.02 -14.12
N TYR A 222 -16.37 10.12 -13.15
CA TYR A 222 -17.43 10.01 -12.15
C TYR A 222 -16.91 10.53 -10.82
N ARG A 223 -17.75 11.16 -10.02
CA ARG A 223 -17.40 11.68 -8.71
C ARG A 223 -18.46 11.29 -7.68
N LEU A 224 -18.01 10.97 -6.48
CA LEU A 224 -18.89 10.82 -5.32
C LEU A 224 -19.51 12.18 -4.94
N SER A 225 -20.61 12.17 -4.18
CA SER A 225 -21.13 13.39 -3.55
C SER A 225 -20.09 14.02 -2.63
N ASP A 226 -20.16 15.33 -2.43
CA ASP A 226 -19.19 16.02 -1.58
C ASP A 226 -19.21 15.49 -0.13
N ASP A 227 -20.37 15.07 0.38
CA ASP A 227 -20.50 14.44 1.70
C ASP A 227 -19.72 13.11 1.78
N ALA A 228 -19.89 12.22 0.78
CA ALA A 228 -19.18 10.95 0.75
C ALA A 228 -17.65 11.14 0.56
N ARG A 229 -17.25 12.17 -0.18
CA ARG A 229 -15.83 12.53 -0.33
C ARG A 229 -15.25 13.04 0.98
N LEU A 230 -15.99 13.91 1.66
CA LEU A 230 -15.59 14.44 2.96
C LEU A 230 -15.46 13.31 3.99
N GLU A 231 -16.41 12.39 4.04
CA GLU A 231 -16.37 11.24 4.94
C GLU A 231 -15.12 10.38 4.75
N ARG A 232 -14.77 10.07 3.49
CA ARG A 232 -13.55 9.33 3.15
C ARG A 232 -12.29 10.04 3.60
N VAL A 233 -12.19 11.34 3.33
CA VAL A 233 -11.03 12.16 3.69
C VAL A 233 -10.90 12.26 5.21
N LEU A 234 -12.01 12.48 5.92
CA LEU A 234 -12.00 12.56 7.38
C LEU A 234 -11.58 11.23 8.00
N ALA A 235 -12.11 10.10 7.53
CA ALA A 235 -11.73 8.79 8.08
C ALA A 235 -10.28 8.40 7.83
N LEU A 236 -9.61 8.98 6.82
CA LEU A 236 -8.17 8.83 6.62
C LEU A 236 -7.34 9.64 7.62
N LEU A 237 -7.89 10.76 8.12
CA LEU A 237 -7.20 11.71 9.01
C LEU A 237 -7.57 11.55 10.50
N ASP A 238 -8.57 10.72 10.80
CA ASP A 238 -9.06 10.36 12.15
C ASP A 238 -8.16 9.30 12.81
#